data_AF-A0A919KHN4-F1
#
_entry.id   AF-A0A919KHN4-F1
#
_cell.length_a   1.000
_cell.length_b   1.000
_cell.length_c   1.000
_cell.angle_alpha   90.00
_cell.angle_beta   90.00
_cell.angle_gamma   90.00
#
_symmetry.space_group_name_H-M   'P 1'
#
loop_
_entity.id
_entity.type
_entity.pdbx_description
1 polymer ?
#
loop_
_entity_poly.entity_id
_entity_poly.type
_entity_poly.pdbx_seq_one_letter_code
_entity_poly.pdbx_strand_id
1 'polypeptide(L)' 'MEIELTRAERERLERYAEALGLTLEEAVKHAAGAELDRRYRLPARKASIVPFQGLIRNRDGK' A
#
# COMPACT_ATOMS: atom_id res chain seq x y z
N MET A 1 -14.60 -2.90 -6.73
CA MET A 1 -13.85 -3.84 -5.88
C MET A 1 -14.03 -3.37 -4.45
N GLU A 2 -14.62 -4.19 -3.61
CA GLU A 2 -14.89 -3.85 -2.21
C GLU A 2 -13.69 -4.28 -1.37
N ILE A 3 -13.12 -3.34 -0.62
CA ILE A 3 -11.98 -3.59 0.26
C ILE A 3 -12.51 -3.57 1.69
N GLU A 4 -12.48 -4.71 2.35
CA GLU A 4 -12.81 -4.79 3.76
C GLU A 4 -11.64 -4.24 4.58
N LEU A 5 -11.88 -3.14 5.28
CA LEU A 5 -10.93 -2.54 6.20
C LEU A 5 -11.34 -2.85 7.63
N THR A 6 -10.38 -3.21 8.46
CA THR A 6 -10.60 -3.20 9.91
C THR A 6 -10.88 -1.77 10.38
N ARG A 7 -11.58 -1.63 11.51
CA ARG A 7 -11.87 -0.32 12.11
C ARG A 7 -10.61 0.53 12.29
N ALA A 8 -9.52 -0.07 12.75
CA ALA A 8 -8.25 0.62 12.98
C ALA A 8 -7.53 1.04 11.68
N GLU A 9 -7.71 0.30 10.57
CA GLU A 9 -7.19 0.70 9.25
C GLU A 9 -8.00 1.86 8.69
N ARG A 10 -9.33 1.80 8.83
CA ARG A 10 -10.22 2.88 8.43
C ARG A 10 -9.90 4.19 9.17
N GLU A 11 -9.78 4.17 10.49
CA GLU A 11 -9.43 5.36 11.30
C GLU A 11 -8.05 5.93 10.95
N ARG A 12 -7.11 5.09 10.47
CA ARG A 12 -5.80 5.55 9.98
C ARG A 12 -5.93 6.23 8.62
N LEU A 13 -6.70 5.64 7.71
CA LEU A 13 -6.94 6.19 6.38
C LEU A 13 -7.77 7.48 6.42
N GLU A 14 -8.74 7.59 7.31
CA GLU A 14 -9.53 8.83 7.49
C GLU A 14 -8.65 9.98 7.96
N ARG A 15 -7.79 9.77 8.97
CA ARG A 15 -6.80 10.78 9.40
C ARG A 15 -5.81 11.15 8.30
N TYR A 16 -5.39 10.17 7.51
CA TYR A 16 -4.50 10.40 6.38
C TYR A 16 -5.18 11.21 5.27
N ALA A 17 -6.46 10.92 5.00
CA ALA A 17 -7.29 11.65 4.06
C ALA A 17 -7.49 13.11 4.50
N GLU A 18 -7.83 13.34 5.77
CA GLU A 18 -7.97 14.68 6.36
C GLU A 18 -6.68 15.49 6.25
N ALA A 19 -5.53 14.88 6.57
CA ALA A 19 -4.23 15.55 6.51
C ALA A 19 -3.85 16.02 5.10
N LEU A 20 -4.38 15.36 4.06
CA LEU A 20 -4.10 15.67 2.65
C LEU A 20 -5.26 16.39 1.95
N GLY A 21 -6.38 16.63 2.65
CA GLY A 21 -7.59 17.18 2.06
C GLY A 21 -8.22 16.29 0.98
N LEU A 22 -8.02 14.97 1.10
CA LEU A 22 -8.51 13.98 0.14
C LEU A 22 -9.79 13.31 0.66
N THR A 23 -10.56 12.74 -0.27
CA THR A 23 -11.60 11.78 0.12
C THR A 23 -10.97 10.46 0.60
N LEU A 24 -11.73 9.65 1.34
CA LEU A 24 -11.28 8.33 1.80
C LEU A 24 -10.87 7.42 0.62
N GLU A 25 -11.62 7.47 -0.49
CA GLU A 25 -11.31 6.66 -1.68
C GLU A 25 -10.00 7.10 -2.34
N GLU A 26 -9.76 8.40 -2.47
CA GLU A 26 -8.52 8.95 -3.00
C GLU A 26 -7.33 8.65 -2.10
N ALA A 27 -7.51 8.74 -0.78
CA ALA A 27 -6.51 8.38 0.21
C ALA A 27 -6.08 6.90 0.08
N VAL A 28 -7.04 5.99 -0.14
CA VAL A 28 -6.76 4.57 -0.40
C VAL A 28 -5.94 4.40 -1.67
N LYS A 29 -6.36 5.02 -2.79
CA LYS A 29 -5.63 4.96 -4.06
C LYS A 29 -4.22 5.53 -3.94
N HIS A 30 -4.08 6.66 -3.26
CA HIS A 30 -2.80 7.31 -3.02
C HIS A 30 -1.86 6.44 -2.17
N ALA A 31 -2.36 5.88 -1.06
CA ALA A 31 -1.57 5.01 -0.20
C ALA A 31 -1.13 3.73 -0.94
N ALA A 32 -2.04 3.13 -1.72
CA ALA A 32 -1.71 1.97 -2.55
C ALA A 32 -0.65 2.31 -3.61
N GLY A 33 -0.79 3.44 -4.31
CA GLY A 33 0.20 3.91 -5.29
C GLY A 33 1.58 4.12 -4.67
N ALA A 34 1.65 4.80 -3.53
CA ALA A 34 2.91 5.04 -2.83
C ALA A 34 3.61 3.74 -2.40
N GLU A 35 2.87 2.74 -1.91
CA GLU A 35 3.44 1.46 -1.52
C GLU A 35 3.85 0.61 -2.74
N LEU A 36 3.11 0.67 -3.84
CA LEU A 36 3.50 0.06 -5.10
C LEU A 36 4.79 0.69 -5.63
N ASP A 37 4.89 2.01 -5.64
CA ASP A 37 6.09 2.73 -6.04
C ASP A 37 7.29 2.39 -5.15
N ARG A 38 7.07 2.20 -3.85
CA ARG A 38 8.11 1.78 -2.90
C ARG A 38 8.61 0.37 -3.19
N ARG A 39 7.71 -0.57 -3.47
CA ARG A 39 8.02 -1.99 -3.69
C ARG A 39 8.58 -2.28 -5.08
N TYR A 40 8.03 -1.63 -6.09
CA TYR A 40 8.30 -1.88 -7.50
C TYR A 40 9.16 -0.80 -8.13
N ARG A 41 9.80 0.07 -7.33
CA ARG A 41 10.72 1.09 -7.85
C ARG A 41 11.76 0.41 -8.73
N LEU A 42 11.65 0.65 -10.03
CA LEU A 42 12.69 0.22 -10.96
C LEU A 42 13.98 0.92 -10.54
N PRO A 43 15.07 0.16 -10.34
CA PRO A 43 16.29 0.73 -9.85
C PRO A 43 16.83 1.71 -10.90
N ALA A 44 17.35 2.84 -10.44
CA ALA A 44 17.79 3.94 -11.30
C ALA A 44 18.90 3.55 -12.30
N ARG A 45 19.54 2.38 -12.11
CA ARG A 45 20.56 1.83 -12.99
C ARG A 45 19.96 0.74 -13.88
N LYS A 46 20.12 0.89 -15.20
CA LYS A 46 19.82 -0.15 -16.19
C LYS A 46 20.54 -1.46 -15.79
N ALA A 47 19.85 -2.60 -15.91
CA ALA A 47 20.33 -3.96 -15.60
C ALA A 47 20.55 -4.32 -14.11
N SER A 48 19.92 -3.63 -13.16
CA SER A 48 19.91 -4.09 -11.76
C SER A 48 18.69 -4.95 -11.45
N ILE A 49 18.95 -6.11 -10.85
CA ILE A 49 17.93 -7.09 -10.43
C ILE A 49 17.27 -6.55 -9.16
N VAL A 50 15.96 -6.34 -9.18
CA VAL A 50 15.19 -6.05 -7.97
C VAL A 50 14.98 -7.38 -7.24
N PRO A 51 15.40 -7.52 -5.98
CA PRO A 51 15.00 -8.69 -5.20
C PRO A 51 13.49 -8.57 -4.98
N PHE A 52 12.71 -9.31 -5.79
CA PHE A 52 11.28 -9.42 -5.63
C PHE A 52 11.00 -10.12 -4.30
N GLN A 53 10.75 -9.36 -3.24
CA GLN A 53 10.15 -9.87 -2.04
C GLN A 53 8.68 -10.15 -2.35
N GLY A 54 8.41 -11.35 -2.85
CA GLY A 54 7.05 -11.84 -2.98
C GLY A 54 6.32 -11.72 -1.65
N LEU A 55 5.03 -11.39 -1.72
CA LEU A 55 4.13 -11.40 -0.55
C LEU A 55 4.20 -12.79 0.09
N ILE A 56 4.94 -12.90 1.20
CA ILE A 56 4.87 -14.08 2.07
C ILE A 56 3.45 -14.07 2.63
N ARG A 57 2.58 -14.91 2.07
CA ARG A 57 1.36 -15.29 2.76
C ARG A 57 1.83 -16.06 3.99
N ASN A 58 1.69 -15.47 5.17
CA ASN A 58 1.69 -16.22 6.42
C ASN A 58 0.49 -17.18 6.37
N ARG A 59 0.64 -18.29 5.65
CA ARG A 59 -0.02 -19.54 6.00
C ARG A 59 0.86 -20.09 7.09
N ASP A 60 0.50 -19.84 8.34
CA ASP A 60 0.45 -20.90 9.34
C ASP A 60 -0.34 -20.43 10.56
N GLY A 61 -1.20 -21.34 10.98
CA GLY A 61 -2.15 -21.22 12.08
C GLY A 61 -2.93 -22.53 12.23
N LYS A 62 -2.22 -23.66 12.13
CA LYS A 62 -2.60 -24.94 12.76
C LYS A 62 -1.39 -25.46 13.50
#